data_AF-A0A560KCE8-F1
#
_entry.id   AF-A0A560KCE8-F1
#
_cell.length_a   1.000
_cell.length_b   1.000
_cell.length_c   1.000
_cell.angle_alpha   90.00
_cell.angle_beta   90.00
_cell.angle_gamma   90.00
#
_symmetry.space_group_name_H-M   'P 1'
#
loop_
_entity.id
_entity.type
_entity.pdbx_description
1 polymer ?
#
loop_
_entity_poly.entity_id
_entity_poly.type
_entity_poly.pdbx_seq_one_letter_code
_entity_poly.pdbx_strand_id
1 'polypeptide(L)'
;MQFRIREDFNGEDHEGLGTYQVTQRNGERWSAARAYVAPRMDKRANLRVETGLTPPKSCSKERRAVGIEYVQCRQTRQLRARRELG
;
A
#
# COMPACT_ATOMS: atom_id res chain seq x y z
N MET A 1 37.27 7.77 17.21
CA MET A 1 36.29 8.02 16.12
C MET A 1 35.27 9.01 16.63
N GLN A 2 35.10 10.15 15.97
CA GLN A 2 34.10 11.16 16.32
C GLN A 2 33.05 11.16 15.21
N PHE A 3 31.79 10.85 15.56
CA PHE A 3 30.68 10.82 14.61
C PHE A 3 29.89 12.14 14.73
N ARG A 4 29.56 12.76 13.59
CA ARG A 4 28.76 14.00 13.54
C ARG A 4 27.32 13.72 13.97
N ILE A 5 26.77 14.54 14.87
CA ILE A 5 25.36 14.46 15.28
C ILE A 5 24.48 15.19 14.27
N ARG A 6 23.39 14.55 13.80
CA ARG A 6 22.46 15.08 12.79
C ARG A 6 21.04 15.17 13.37
N GLU A 7 20.37 16.27 13.04
CA GLU A 7 18.96 16.51 13.40
C GLU A 7 17.98 15.96 12.35
N ASP A 8 18.40 15.91 11.08
CA ASP A 8 17.60 15.33 9.98
C ASP A 8 18.38 14.23 9.26
N PHE A 9 17.88 13.01 9.37
CA PHE A 9 18.49 11.81 8.79
C PHE A 9 18.03 11.55 7.33
N ASN A 10 17.02 12.28 6.85
CA ASN A 10 16.48 12.16 5.50
C ASN A 10 16.99 13.27 4.56
N GLY A 11 17.97 14.06 5.00
CA GLY A 11 18.67 15.05 4.17
C GLY A 11 19.65 14.42 3.18
N GLU A 12 20.35 15.25 2.40
CA GLU A 12 21.23 14.80 1.30
C GLU A 12 22.43 13.94 1.71
N ASP A 13 22.83 13.99 2.99
CA ASP A 13 24.00 13.31 3.52
C ASP A 13 23.62 12.37 4.66
N HIS A 14 23.83 11.07 4.45
CA HIS A 14 23.35 9.99 5.31
C HIS A 14 24.40 9.55 6.36
N GLU A 15 25.59 10.14 6.40
CA GLU A 15 26.62 9.81 7.40
C GLU A 15 26.48 10.66 8.69
N GLY A 16 26.39 9.97 9.83
CA GLY A 16 26.31 10.57 11.16
C GLY A 16 25.50 9.74 12.15
N LEU A 17 25.35 10.25 13.36
CA LEU A 17 24.51 9.68 14.42
C LEU A 17 23.34 10.64 14.70
N GLY A 18 22.11 10.16 14.81
CA GLY A 18 20.97 11.04 15.00
C GLY A 18 19.69 10.27 15.26
N THR A 19 18.64 11.00 15.67
CA THR A 19 17.30 10.42 15.83
C THR A 19 16.71 10.08 14.47
N TYR A 20 16.36 8.82 14.26
CA TYR A 20 15.78 8.37 13.00
C TYR A 20 14.25 8.59 12.98
N GLN A 21 13.74 9.16 11.89
CA GLN A 21 12.31 9.32 11.71
C GLN A 21 11.66 7.97 11.41
N VAL A 22 10.70 7.59 12.23
CA VAL A 22 9.94 6.34 12.06
C VAL A 22 8.55 6.63 11.53
N THR A 23 8.01 5.69 10.76
CA THR A 23 6.62 5.77 10.27
C THR A 23 5.65 5.36 11.39
N GLN A 24 5.54 6.20 12.41
CA GLN A 24 4.67 6.03 13.57
C GLN A 24 3.85 7.30 13.79
N ARG A 25 2.65 7.14 14.33
CA ARG A 25 1.79 8.25 14.76
C ARG A 25 1.06 7.83 16.02
N ASN A 26 1.08 8.70 17.04
CA ASN A 26 0.47 8.45 18.34
C ASN A 26 0.95 7.14 18.99
N GLY A 27 2.23 6.79 18.84
CA GLY A 27 2.82 5.57 19.42
C GLY A 27 2.50 4.27 18.68
N GLU A 28 1.71 4.32 17.59
CA GLU A 28 1.37 3.16 16.79
C GLU A 28 2.09 3.16 15.44
N ARG A 29 2.30 1.96 14.88
CA ARG A 29 2.74 1.81 13.49
C ARG A 29 1.75 2.49 12.55
N TRP A 30 2.24 3.41 11.73
CA TRP A 30 1.41 4.11 10.76
C TRP A 30 1.55 3.48 9.38
N SER A 31 0.77 2.41 9.13
CA SER A 31 0.81 1.69 7.85
C SER A 31 0.27 2.52 6.68
N ALA A 32 0.64 2.15 5.45
CA ALA A 32 0.14 2.78 4.23
C ALA A 32 -1.40 2.74 4.14
N ALA A 33 -2.04 1.64 4.55
CA ALA A 33 -3.49 1.54 4.63
C ALA A 33 -4.09 2.59 5.58
N ARG A 34 -3.47 2.80 6.75
CA ARG A 34 -3.93 3.78 7.75
C ARG A 34 -3.61 5.23 7.37
N ALA A 35 -2.56 5.47 6.61
CA ALA A 35 -2.19 6.80 6.10
C ALA A 35 -3.04 7.22 4.88
N TYR A 36 -3.23 6.32 3.92
CA TYR A 36 -3.80 6.66 2.62
C TYR A 36 -5.25 6.22 2.43
N VAL A 37 -5.60 5.03 2.90
CA VAL A 37 -6.88 4.38 2.56
C VAL A 37 -7.93 4.66 3.63
N ALA A 38 -7.67 4.31 4.89
CA ALA A 38 -8.65 4.40 5.99
C ALA A 38 -9.32 5.78 6.13
N PRO A 39 -8.60 6.92 6.03
CA PRO A 39 -9.24 8.25 6.18
C PRO A 39 -10.18 8.63 5.02
N ARG A 40 -10.14 7.89 3.91
CA ARG A 40 -10.85 8.20 2.66
C ARG A 40 -11.94 7.20 2.32
N MET A 41 -11.99 6.05 2.99
CA MET A 41 -12.97 4.98 2.73
C MET A 41 -14.40 5.49 2.84
N ASP A 42 -14.74 6.23 3.89
CA ASP A 42 -16.12 6.72 4.11
C ASP A 42 -16.44 8.03 3.35
N LYS A 43 -15.42 8.65 2.74
CA LYS A 43 -15.55 9.97 2.09
C LYS A 43 -15.63 9.90 0.57
N ARG A 44 -15.23 8.78 -0.03
CA ARG A 44 -15.08 8.64 -1.49
C ARG A 44 -15.95 7.50 -2.01
N ALA A 45 -17.06 7.85 -2.64
CA ALA A 45 -17.95 6.88 -3.28
C ALA A 45 -17.28 6.08 -4.42
N ASN A 46 -16.17 6.57 -4.98
CA ASN A 46 -15.40 5.89 -6.02
C ASN A 46 -14.25 5.01 -5.49
N LEU A 47 -14.09 4.89 -4.16
CA LEU A 47 -13.09 4.02 -3.53
C LEU A 47 -13.79 2.79 -2.94
N ARG A 48 -13.51 1.61 -3.49
CA ARG A 48 -14.00 0.33 -2.99
C ARG A 48 -12.82 -0.50 -2.46
N VAL A 49 -12.91 -0.93 -1.21
CA VAL A 49 -11.89 -1.77 -0.56
C VAL A 49 -12.52 -3.13 -0.28
N GLU A 50 -11.94 -4.18 -0.84
CA GLU A 50 -12.34 -5.57 -0.57
C GLU A 50 -11.20 -6.29 0.17
N THR A 51 -11.51 -6.86 1.33
CA THR A 51 -10.56 -7.58 2.18
C THR A 51 -10.85 -9.08 2.17
N GLY A 52 -9.86 -9.90 2.50
CA GLY A 52 -10.02 -11.37 2.55
C GLY A 52 -10.08 -12.02 1.16
N LEU A 53 -9.60 -11.32 0.14
CA LEU A 53 -9.46 -11.86 -1.21
C LEU A 53 -8.17 -12.66 -1.28
N THR A 54 -8.27 -13.93 -1.68
CA THR A 54 -7.08 -14.70 -2.07
C THR A 54 -6.64 -14.23 -3.45
N PRO A 55 -5.35 -13.90 -3.66
CA PRO A 55 -4.90 -13.36 -4.93
C PRO A 55 -5.23 -14.32 -6.09
N PRO A 56 -5.84 -13.82 -7.17
CA PRO A 56 -6.04 -14.55 -8.43
C PRO A 56 -4.76 -15.21 -8.94
N LYS A 57 -4.91 -16.39 -9.56
CA LYS A 57 -4.04 -16.75 -10.68
C LYS A 57 -4.42 -15.81 -11.83
N SER A 58 -3.47 -15.06 -12.36
CA SER A 58 -3.71 -14.06 -13.41
C SER A 58 -4.43 -14.65 -14.62
N CYS A 59 -5.58 -14.07 -14.99
CA CYS A 59 -6.28 -14.41 -16.23
C CYS A 59 -5.67 -13.60 -17.39
N SER A 60 -4.63 -14.16 -18.02
CA SER A 60 -4.05 -13.61 -19.25
C SER A 60 -4.83 -14.14 -20.46
N LYS A 61 -5.68 -13.31 -21.06
CA LYS A 61 -6.16 -13.51 -22.44
C LYS A 61 -5.77 -12.26 -23.23
N GLU A 62 -4.62 -12.35 -23.90
CA GLU A 62 -4.10 -11.36 -24.87
C GLU A 62 -3.75 -9.98 -24.31
N ARG A 63 -2.49 -9.80 -23.90
CA ARG A 63 -1.72 -8.53 -23.78
C ARG A 63 -2.33 -7.36 -23.00
N ARG A 64 -3.49 -7.52 -22.39
CA ARG A 64 -4.16 -6.54 -21.53
C ARG A 64 -4.81 -7.28 -20.38
N ALA A 65 -4.31 -7.06 -19.17
CA ALA A 65 -4.97 -7.54 -17.97
C ALA A 65 -6.30 -6.76 -17.82
N VAL A 66 -7.39 -7.35 -18.33
CA VAL A 66 -8.73 -6.74 -18.34
C VAL A 66 -9.58 -7.13 -17.13
N GLY A 67 -9.11 -8.06 -16.30
CA GLY A 67 -9.78 -8.45 -15.07
C GLY A 67 -8.97 -9.42 -14.21
N ILE A 68 -9.37 -9.51 -12.94
CA ILE A 68 -8.86 -10.45 -11.96
C ILE A 68 -9.95 -11.44 -11.55
N GLU A 69 -9.59 -12.71 -11.41
CA GLU A 69 -10.48 -13.77 -10.90
C GLU A 69 -10.02 -14.22 -9.51
N TYR A 70 -10.76 -13.88 -8.47
CA TYR A 70 -10.39 -14.19 -7.08
C TYR A 70 -11.42 -15.08 -6.41
N VAL A 71 -10.97 -15.79 -5.38
CA VAL A 71 -11.86 -16.57 -4.52
C VAL A 71 -12.22 -15.73 -3.31
N GLN A 72 -13.53 -15.56 -3.07
CA GLN A 72 -14.08 -14.93 -1.89
C GLN A 72 -15.13 -15.87 -1.29
N CYS A 73 -14.98 -16.26 -0.02
CA CYS A 73 -15.93 -17.14 0.67
C CYS A 73 -16.25 -18.44 -0.12
N ARG A 74 -15.22 -19.08 -0.70
CA ARG A 74 -15.33 -20.29 -1.56
C ARG A 74 -16.06 -20.10 -2.90
N GLN A 75 -16.41 -18.88 -3.27
CA GLN A 75 -16.97 -18.55 -4.57
C GLN A 75 -15.93 -17.83 -5.43
N THR A 76 -15.78 -18.27 -6.67
CA THR A 76 -14.95 -17.59 -7.66
C THR A 76 -15.71 -16.38 -8.20
N ARG A 77 -15.08 -15.20 -8.16
CA ARG A 77 -15.64 -13.93 -8.64
C ARG A 77 -14.66 -13.25 -9.58
N GLN A 78 -15.20 -12.51 -10.55
CA GLN A 78 -14.41 -11.77 -11.54
C GLN A 78 -14.62 -10.27 -11.36
N LEU A 79 -13.54 -9.52 -11.15
CA LEU A 79 -13.52 -8.06 -11.22
C LEU A 79 -12.86 -7.62 -12.53
N ARG A 80 -13.50 -6.73 -13.26
CA ARG A 80 -12.95 -6.15 -14.49
C ARG A 80 -12.36 -4.78 -14.22
N ALA A 81 -11.13 -4.54 -14.65
CA ALA A 81 -10.50 -3.23 -14.59
C ALA A 81 -10.52 -2.56 -15.96
N ARG A 82 -10.90 -1.27 -15.99
CA ARG A 82 -11.03 -0.52 -17.25
C ARG A 82 -9.73 0.15 -17.71
N ARG A 83 -8.76 0.35 -16.82
CA ARG A 83 -7.50 1.05 -17.14
C ARG A 83 -6.27 0.20 -16.86
N GLU A 84 -6.01 -0.13 -15.60
CA GLU A 84 -4.75 -0.77 -15.20
C GLU A 84 -5.01 -1.87 -14.17
N LEU A 85 -4.20 -2.93 -14.27
CA LEU A 85 -4.03 -3.97 -13.26
C LEU A 85 -2.51 -4.10 -13.04
N GLY A 86 -2.07 -3.91 -11.81
CA GLY A 86 -0.68 -4.01 -11.37
C GLY A 86 -0.54 -4.93 -10.16
#